data_AF-A0A957FF74-F1
#
_entry.id   AF-A0A957FF74-F1
#
_cell.length_a   1.000
_cell.length_b   1.000
_cell.length_c   1.000
_cell.angle_alpha   90.00
_cell.angle_beta   90.00
_cell.angle_gamma   90.00
#
_symmetry.space_group_name_H-M   'P 1'
#
loop_
_entity.id
_entity.type
_entity.pdbx_description
1 polymer ?
#
loop_
_entity_poly.entity_id
_entity_poly.type
_entity_poly.pdbx_seq_one_letter_code
_entity_poly.pdbx_strand_id
1 'polypeptide(L)'
;MASSTTFNRSLLIFVTLSTLFGGLLWQLLPLGQNTAVGQSTCQPGSGWRQTIQFAAPEVGAVIEADLNAQGILATAVVKNVGETDACGEFLQQATDFTMKIQHANDLNQAQINEALYQTLAMHSPATIGIVEIWTEDQIQPQFLRVDPGRGTLSLSAERAPLISHLDNNPTNISVSPDFDVITAVPATEVFNRNVLVVVYDPLLENGQRLSDFLGWNDHEDLTAGTISHFSQSSNNRLLYNVTETIVVDAWPEKKDGFVYTEEEYLAVYNGEIPSHVDDLVSYNKIVNDPQLDICGKANNNEIDEVWIYNGPWFGFYESTLVGPNAYYYNSGPVPEPFTCNRLIPIMGPSPQRGLDSAVHNFGHRTESTMSQVYGSWVQNRIAHSWEAFALTMALAPDFSYSGCGNTHYPPNGASDYDYGNTGSALTNCDDFFNYPDLSNPEDVAQSVTCNTWGCNEVGYQNYWYTRLPANEGCGEDNVANDWWQYFVHPELANDPSSLCPLPPTATPTNTVRPTATATNTPTSTATATPTGTATATPTGTVTATPTGTATATPTVSQTPTGTSTPTVIAPTMTATFIAGAGDDNFVYVPFV
;
A
#
# COMPACT_ATOMS: atom_id res chain seq x y z
N MET A 1 -30.05 -52.86 68.16
CA MET A 1 -31.22 -51.98 68.33
C MET A 1 -31.32 -51.18 67.03
N ALA A 2 -32.25 -51.51 66.13
CA ALA A 2 -33.54 -50.80 65.98
C ALA A 2 -33.36 -49.30 65.65
N SER A 3 -33.85 -48.73 64.53
CA SER A 3 -34.80 -49.27 63.52
C SER A 3 -34.72 -48.55 62.16
N SER A 4 -35.18 -49.23 61.09
CA SER A 4 -35.88 -48.76 59.86
C SER A 4 -35.91 -47.24 59.53
N THR A 5 -35.74 -46.80 58.28
CA THR A 5 -36.62 -47.01 57.09
C THR A 5 -35.87 -46.56 55.80
N THR A 6 -36.18 -46.92 54.54
CA THR A 6 -37.23 -47.76 53.91
C THR A 6 -36.75 -48.29 52.53
N PHE A 7 -37.08 -49.55 52.20
CA PHE A 7 -37.29 -50.20 50.88
C PHE A 7 -36.48 -49.78 49.63
N ASN A 8 -35.68 -50.66 48.97
CA ASN A 8 -36.00 -51.91 48.21
C ASN A 8 -36.99 -51.71 47.04
N ARG A 9 -36.86 -52.33 45.85
CA ARG A 9 -35.87 -53.26 45.21
C ARG A 9 -36.17 -53.22 43.69
N SER A 10 -35.20 -53.17 42.78
CA SER A 10 -34.33 -54.27 42.31
C SER A 10 -35.07 -55.54 41.85
N LEU A 11 -35.03 -55.83 40.55
CA LEU A 11 -34.84 -57.20 40.06
C LEU A 11 -33.95 -57.15 38.81
N LEU A 12 -33.13 -58.19 38.62
CA LEU A 12 -31.94 -58.17 37.76
C LEU A 12 -31.86 -59.48 36.93
N ILE A 13 -31.13 -59.43 35.81
CA ILE A 13 -30.59 -60.56 35.02
C ILE A 13 -31.58 -61.29 34.06
N PHE A 14 -31.31 -61.25 32.74
CA PHE A 14 -30.84 -62.42 31.94
C PHE A 14 -30.51 -62.09 30.45
N VAL A 15 -29.22 -61.85 30.18
CA VAL A 15 -28.36 -62.45 29.13
C VAL A 15 -28.92 -62.81 27.72
N THR A 16 -28.49 -62.04 26.68
CA THR A 16 -28.27 -62.39 25.22
C THR A 16 -29.43 -62.96 24.37
N LEU A 17 -29.61 -62.68 23.06
CA LEU A 17 -28.64 -62.66 21.94
C LEU A 17 -29.29 -62.10 20.63
N SER A 18 -28.54 -61.30 19.85
CA SER A 18 -28.55 -61.07 18.38
C SER A 18 -29.81 -60.91 17.48
N THR A 19 -29.74 -59.85 16.65
CA THR A 19 -29.95 -59.75 15.16
C THR A 19 -31.29 -59.40 14.45
N LEU A 20 -31.16 -58.37 13.58
CA LEU A 20 -31.77 -58.10 12.25
C LEU A 20 -33.04 -57.20 12.07
N PHE A 21 -32.80 -56.08 11.36
CA PHE A 21 -33.65 -55.25 10.46
C PHE A 21 -35.06 -54.76 10.82
N GLY A 22 -35.27 -53.46 10.57
CA GLY A 22 -36.58 -52.82 10.41
C GLY A 22 -36.52 -51.32 10.72
N GLY A 23 -36.22 -50.47 9.74
CA GLY A 23 -36.19 -49.02 9.94
C GLY A 23 -37.55 -48.35 9.72
N LEU A 24 -37.75 -47.15 10.25
CA LEU A 24 -38.49 -46.06 9.60
C LEU A 24 -38.25 -44.70 10.32
N LEU A 25 -38.19 -43.65 9.50
CA LEU A 25 -38.32 -42.20 9.78
C LEU A 25 -38.18 -41.66 11.23
N TRP A 26 -37.17 -40.81 11.44
CA TRP A 26 -37.24 -39.71 12.40
C TRP A 26 -37.70 -38.42 11.70
N GLN A 27 -38.66 -37.72 12.29
CA GLN A 27 -39.04 -36.37 11.86
C GLN A 27 -38.18 -35.33 12.58
N LEU A 28 -37.67 -34.35 11.84
CA LEU A 28 -36.92 -33.21 12.36
C LEU A 28 -37.87 -32.14 12.89
N LEU A 29 -37.57 -31.59 14.07
CA LEU A 29 -38.04 -30.27 14.50
C LEU A 29 -36.97 -29.23 14.13
N PRO A 30 -37.34 -28.04 13.61
CA PRO A 30 -36.36 -27.03 13.27
C PRO A 30 -35.82 -26.34 14.52
N LEU A 31 -34.49 -26.23 14.61
CA LEU A 31 -33.84 -25.32 15.56
C LEU A 31 -34.03 -23.87 15.10
N GLY A 32 -34.14 -22.95 16.07
CA GLY A 32 -34.35 -21.53 15.82
C GLY A 32 -33.18 -20.90 15.06
N GLN A 33 -33.48 -19.86 14.29
CA GLN A 33 -32.50 -19.11 13.50
C GLN A 33 -31.48 -18.45 14.43
N ASN A 34 -30.19 -18.74 14.22
CA ASN A 34 -29.13 -17.84 14.67
C ASN A 34 -29.25 -16.54 13.87
N THR A 35 -29.33 -15.41 14.57
CA THR A 35 -29.14 -14.09 13.95
C THR A 35 -27.73 -14.03 13.39
N ALA A 36 -27.60 -13.59 12.13
CA ALA A 36 -26.30 -13.46 11.48
C ALA A 36 -25.40 -12.50 12.28
N VAL A 37 -24.32 -13.03 12.85
CA VAL A 37 -23.13 -12.22 13.13
C VAL A 37 -22.62 -11.79 11.77
N GLY A 38 -22.45 -10.49 11.55
CA GLY A 38 -22.03 -9.97 10.26
C GLY A 38 -20.70 -10.59 9.85
N GLN A 39 -20.68 -11.27 8.70
CA GLN A 39 -19.43 -11.59 8.05
C GLN A 39 -18.76 -10.27 7.71
N SER A 40 -17.58 -10.02 8.28
CA SER A 40 -16.67 -9.05 7.71
C SER A 40 -16.22 -9.65 6.38
N THR A 41 -16.78 -9.17 5.27
CA THR A 41 -16.21 -9.49 3.96
C THR A 41 -14.80 -8.94 3.95
N CYS A 42 -13.80 -9.83 3.94
CA CYS A 42 -12.45 -9.41 3.65
C CYS A 42 -12.45 -8.74 2.26
N GLN A 43 -11.70 -7.65 2.13
CA GLN A 43 -11.47 -7.00 0.85
C GLN A 43 -10.11 -7.49 0.36
N PRO A 44 -10.03 -8.13 -0.83
CA PRO A 44 -8.76 -8.57 -1.39
C PRO A 44 -7.81 -7.40 -1.67
N GLY A 45 -6.51 -7.65 -1.56
CA GLY A 45 -5.48 -6.65 -1.81
C GLY A 45 -5.46 -5.52 -0.78
N SER A 46 -5.79 -5.86 0.47
CA SER A 46 -6.24 -4.89 1.46
C SER A 46 -6.11 -5.48 2.88
N GLY A 47 -5.79 -4.68 3.90
CA GLY A 47 -5.57 -5.24 5.24
C GLY A 47 -4.26 -6.02 5.30
N TRP A 48 -3.27 -5.57 4.54
CA TRP A 48 -1.95 -6.16 4.45
C TRP A 48 -1.25 -6.14 5.81
N ARG A 49 -0.59 -7.26 6.07
CA ARG A 49 0.14 -7.58 7.30
C ARG A 49 1.37 -8.36 6.92
N GLN A 50 2.52 -7.93 7.41
CA GLN A 50 3.75 -8.68 7.24
C GLN A 50 3.62 -10.09 7.79
N THR A 51 3.89 -11.07 6.93
CA THR A 51 3.66 -12.48 7.17
C THR A 51 4.88 -13.28 6.73
N ILE A 52 5.28 -14.22 7.58
CA ILE A 52 6.26 -15.24 7.23
C ILE A 52 5.49 -16.54 6.99
N GLN A 53 5.77 -17.18 5.86
CA GLN A 53 5.35 -18.56 5.62
C GLN A 53 6.59 -19.43 5.50
N PHE A 54 6.60 -20.59 6.15
CA PHE A 54 7.64 -21.58 5.88
C PHE A 54 7.47 -22.09 4.47
N ALA A 55 8.54 -22.10 3.67
CA ALA A 55 8.49 -22.73 2.36
C ALA A 55 8.24 -24.23 2.55
N ALA A 56 7.61 -24.86 1.56
CA ALA A 56 7.34 -26.28 1.61
C ALA A 56 8.66 -27.08 1.78
N PRO A 57 8.73 -28.13 2.63
CA PRO A 57 10.00 -28.77 3.02
C PRO A 57 10.87 -29.26 1.85
N GLU A 58 10.25 -29.55 0.71
CA GLU A 58 10.94 -29.88 -0.55
C GLU A 58 11.89 -28.77 -1.05
N VAL A 59 11.61 -27.49 -0.81
CA VAL A 59 12.48 -26.37 -1.24
C VAL A 59 13.80 -26.41 -0.48
N GLY A 60 13.76 -26.60 0.84
CA GLY A 60 14.94 -26.81 1.66
C GLY A 60 15.72 -28.06 1.23
N ALA A 61 15.03 -29.19 1.05
CA ALA A 61 15.65 -30.45 0.63
C ALA A 61 16.33 -30.39 -0.76
N VAL A 62 15.78 -29.61 -1.69
CA VAL A 62 16.39 -29.38 -3.02
C VAL A 62 17.65 -28.51 -2.89
N ILE A 63 17.61 -27.44 -2.09
CA ILE A 63 18.78 -26.60 -1.81
C ILE A 63 19.90 -27.41 -1.14
N GLU A 64 19.56 -28.25 -0.15
CA GLU A 64 20.51 -29.16 0.51
C GLU A 64 21.15 -30.14 -0.47
N ALA A 65 20.36 -30.71 -1.40
CA ALA A 65 20.85 -31.64 -2.41
C ALA A 65 21.82 -30.97 -3.41
N ASP A 66 21.50 -29.76 -3.87
CA ASP A 66 22.32 -29.00 -4.83
C ASP A 66 23.60 -28.44 -4.20
N LEU A 67 23.57 -28.03 -2.94
CA LEU A 67 24.78 -27.65 -2.20
C LEU A 67 25.68 -28.87 -1.93
N ASN A 68 25.10 -30.01 -1.57
CA ASN A 68 25.84 -31.25 -1.36
C ASN A 68 26.46 -31.77 -2.67
N ALA A 69 25.79 -31.59 -3.82
CA ALA A 69 26.36 -31.87 -5.14
C ALA A 69 27.57 -30.97 -5.48
N GLN A 70 27.64 -29.77 -4.90
CA GLN A 70 28.77 -28.84 -4.97
C GLN A 70 29.82 -29.05 -3.86
N GLY A 71 29.66 -30.08 -3.01
CA GLY A 71 30.59 -30.44 -1.95
C GLY A 71 30.37 -29.72 -0.61
N ILE A 72 29.25 -29.02 -0.45
CA ILE A 72 28.84 -28.32 0.78
C ILE A 72 27.72 -29.12 1.46
N LEU A 73 28.04 -29.79 2.55
CA LEU A 73 27.04 -30.44 3.40
C LEU A 73 26.45 -29.40 4.35
N ALA A 74 25.19 -29.04 4.11
CA ALA A 74 24.43 -28.12 4.94
C ALA A 74 22.98 -28.61 5.15
N THR A 75 22.30 -28.05 6.14
CA THR A 75 20.83 -28.09 6.24
C THR A 75 20.23 -26.70 6.01
N ALA A 76 19.04 -26.62 5.42
CA ALA A 76 18.39 -25.37 5.00
C ALA A 76 16.99 -25.23 5.61
N VAL A 77 16.75 -24.12 6.33
CA VAL A 77 15.40 -23.64 6.67
C VAL A 77 15.09 -22.46 5.76
N VAL A 78 13.97 -22.53 5.04
CA VAL A 78 13.57 -21.55 4.04
C VAL A 78 12.27 -20.89 4.48
N LYS A 79 12.26 -19.56 4.52
CA LYS A 79 11.12 -18.74 4.95
C LYS A 79 10.75 -17.78 3.83
N ASN A 80 9.54 -17.92 3.30
CA ASN A 80 8.95 -16.95 2.40
C ASN A 80 8.51 -15.74 3.23
N VAL A 81 9.01 -14.55 2.89
CA VAL A 81 8.71 -13.29 3.59
C VAL A 81 7.94 -12.39 2.63
N GLY A 82 6.86 -11.80 3.11
CA GLY A 82 6.02 -10.92 2.33
C GLY A 82 4.85 -10.43 3.16
N GLU A 83 3.73 -10.15 2.50
CA GLU A 83 2.54 -9.62 3.14
C GLU A 83 1.34 -10.54 2.89
N THR A 84 0.42 -10.61 3.83
CA THR A 84 -0.86 -11.31 3.69
C THR A 84 -2.01 -10.37 3.94
N ASP A 85 -2.95 -10.33 3.02
CA ASP A 85 -4.09 -9.43 3.09
C ASP A 85 -5.13 -9.87 4.14
N ALA A 86 -6.25 -9.16 4.21
CA ALA A 86 -7.39 -9.48 5.07
C ALA A 86 -8.12 -10.76 4.64
N CYS A 87 -7.95 -11.22 3.40
CA CYS A 87 -8.53 -12.44 2.85
C CYS A 87 -7.64 -13.68 3.00
N GLY A 88 -6.36 -13.52 3.34
CA GLY A 88 -5.39 -14.62 3.43
C GLY A 88 -4.61 -14.85 2.13
N GLU A 89 -4.68 -13.95 1.15
CA GLU A 89 -3.81 -13.98 -0.03
C GLU A 89 -2.41 -13.48 0.37
N PHE A 90 -1.39 -14.31 0.14
CA PHE A 90 0.01 -14.00 0.47
C PHE A 90 0.78 -13.58 -0.78
N LEU A 91 1.33 -12.37 -0.77
CA LEU A 91 2.25 -11.88 -1.78
C LEU A 91 3.67 -11.95 -1.23
N GLN A 92 4.50 -12.78 -1.86
CA GLN A 92 5.88 -12.97 -1.46
C GLN A 92 6.77 -11.85 -2.03
N GLN A 93 7.50 -11.18 -1.16
CA GLN A 93 8.46 -10.13 -1.51
C GLN A 93 9.89 -10.69 -1.59
N ALA A 94 10.23 -11.58 -0.65
CA ALA A 94 11.57 -12.14 -0.49
C ALA A 94 11.56 -13.60 0.01
N THR A 95 12.72 -14.24 -0.02
CA THR A 95 12.96 -15.58 0.56
C THR A 95 14.16 -15.53 1.50
N ASP A 96 13.92 -15.67 2.80
CA ASP A 96 14.97 -15.79 3.82
C ASP A 96 15.47 -17.24 3.91
N PHE A 97 16.77 -17.39 4.16
CA PHE A 97 17.47 -18.68 4.22
C PHE A 97 18.33 -18.78 5.47
N THR A 98 18.02 -19.72 6.37
CA THR A 98 18.89 -20.10 7.49
C THR A 98 19.60 -21.41 7.17
N MET A 99 20.90 -21.33 6.97
CA MET A 99 21.77 -22.44 6.56
C MET A 99 22.65 -22.88 7.72
N LYS A 100 22.74 -24.19 7.97
CA LYS A 100 23.74 -24.76 8.90
C LYS A 100 24.74 -25.60 8.12
N ILE A 101 25.92 -25.05 7.89
CA ILE A 101 27.01 -25.72 7.17
C ILE A 101 27.74 -26.65 8.15
N GLN A 102 27.66 -27.95 7.89
CA GLN A 102 28.37 -29.00 8.63
C GLN A 102 29.77 -29.20 8.05
N HIS A 103 29.90 -29.19 6.72
CA HIS A 103 31.19 -29.38 6.05
C HIS A 103 31.22 -28.75 4.65
N ALA A 104 32.39 -28.29 4.21
CA ALA A 104 32.64 -27.87 2.83
C ALA A 104 33.98 -28.46 2.37
N ASN A 105 33.94 -29.36 1.37
CA ASN A 105 35.11 -30.12 0.93
C ASN A 105 36.04 -29.26 0.05
N ASP A 106 37.23 -28.94 0.54
CA ASP A 106 38.30 -28.23 -0.21
C ASP A 106 37.92 -26.87 -0.83
N LEU A 107 36.80 -26.25 -0.41
CA LEU A 107 36.35 -24.93 -0.86
C LEU A 107 36.84 -23.81 0.07
N ASN A 108 37.22 -22.68 -0.52
CA ASN A 108 37.42 -21.43 0.23
C ASN A 108 36.11 -20.63 0.38
N GLN A 109 36.09 -19.65 1.29
CA GLN A 109 34.89 -18.85 1.60
C GLN A 109 34.24 -18.20 0.36
N ALA A 110 35.02 -17.71 -0.61
CA ALA A 110 34.45 -17.08 -1.80
C ALA A 110 33.76 -18.12 -2.71
N GLN A 111 34.28 -19.35 -2.78
CA GLN A 111 33.64 -20.44 -3.50
C GLN A 111 32.37 -20.93 -2.80
N ILE A 112 32.36 -20.96 -1.47
CA ILE A 112 31.16 -21.26 -0.66
C ILE A 112 30.08 -20.20 -0.90
N ASN A 113 30.45 -18.92 -0.86
CA ASN A 113 29.52 -17.81 -1.08
C ASN A 113 28.95 -17.76 -2.52
N GLU A 114 29.75 -18.08 -3.53
CA GLU A 114 29.29 -18.24 -4.93
C GLU A 114 28.31 -19.41 -5.06
N ALA A 115 28.67 -20.59 -4.56
CA ALA A 115 27.80 -21.78 -4.61
C ALA A 115 26.46 -21.54 -3.91
N LEU A 116 26.50 -20.90 -2.74
CA LEU A 116 25.28 -20.45 -2.04
C LEU A 116 24.49 -19.47 -2.90
N TYR A 117 25.10 -18.40 -3.44
CA TYR A 117 24.37 -17.45 -4.28
C TYR A 117 23.65 -18.14 -5.45
N GLN A 118 24.36 -18.97 -6.21
CA GLN A 118 23.81 -19.63 -7.41
C GLN A 118 22.66 -20.58 -7.05
N THR A 119 22.79 -21.38 -5.99
CA THR A 119 21.71 -22.28 -5.54
C THR A 119 20.52 -21.52 -4.97
N LEU A 120 20.74 -20.49 -4.14
CA LEU A 120 19.66 -19.70 -3.56
C LEU A 120 18.92 -18.88 -4.63
N ALA A 121 19.63 -18.28 -5.58
CA ALA A 121 19.03 -17.54 -6.71
C ALA A 121 18.23 -18.45 -7.66
N MET A 122 18.57 -19.73 -7.75
CA MET A 122 17.85 -20.70 -8.59
C MET A 122 16.53 -21.18 -7.96
N HIS A 123 16.49 -21.28 -6.63
CA HIS A 123 15.35 -21.87 -5.88
C HIS A 123 14.53 -20.85 -5.09
N SER A 124 14.94 -19.57 -5.06
CA SER A 124 14.13 -18.47 -4.51
C SER A 124 13.01 -18.10 -5.49
N PRO A 125 11.71 -18.24 -5.14
CA PRO A 125 10.61 -17.81 -6.00
C PRO A 125 10.43 -16.29 -6.07
N ALA A 126 11.00 -15.55 -5.12
CA ALA A 126 11.03 -14.09 -5.06
C ALA A 126 12.49 -13.58 -4.98
N THR A 127 12.70 -12.31 -4.63
CA THR A 127 14.06 -11.83 -4.32
C THR A 127 14.69 -12.66 -3.19
N ILE A 128 16.01 -12.83 -3.17
CA ILE A 128 16.67 -13.39 -1.99
C ILE A 128 16.45 -12.38 -0.84
N GLY A 129 16.22 -12.88 0.37
CA GLY A 129 16.11 -12.12 1.61
C GLY A 129 17.35 -12.30 2.50
N ILE A 130 17.17 -12.35 3.81
CA ILE A 130 18.25 -12.58 4.79
C ILE A 130 18.86 -13.96 4.57
N VAL A 131 20.19 -14.02 4.37
CA VAL A 131 20.95 -15.28 4.35
C VAL A 131 21.77 -15.40 5.63
N GLU A 132 21.36 -16.31 6.50
CA GLU A 132 21.95 -16.57 7.82
C GLU A 132 22.72 -17.90 7.79
N ILE A 133 23.95 -17.93 8.30
CA ILE A 133 24.84 -19.09 8.27
C ILE A 133 25.36 -19.46 9.65
N TRP A 134 25.13 -20.71 10.02
CA TRP A 134 25.72 -21.38 11.19
C TRP A 134 26.82 -22.35 10.76
N THR A 135 27.91 -22.39 11.50
CA THR A 135 28.97 -23.42 11.40
C THR A 135 29.11 -24.13 12.75
N GLU A 136 29.55 -25.40 12.77
CA GLU A 136 29.48 -26.25 13.98
C GLU A 136 30.19 -25.68 15.22
N ASP A 137 31.21 -24.83 15.04
CA ASP A 137 32.01 -24.25 16.13
C ASP A 137 31.55 -22.83 16.57
N GLN A 138 30.50 -22.25 15.97
CA GLN A 138 30.12 -20.85 16.21
C GLN A 138 28.94 -20.66 17.17
N ILE A 139 29.11 -19.71 18.09
CA ILE A 139 28.13 -19.31 19.12
C ILE A 139 27.13 -18.27 18.58
N GLN A 140 27.42 -17.67 17.42
CA GLN A 140 26.62 -16.65 16.75
C GLN A 140 26.62 -16.91 15.24
N PRO A 141 25.53 -16.62 14.51
CA PRO A 141 25.47 -16.78 13.07
C PRO A 141 26.33 -15.73 12.35
N GLN A 142 26.67 -16.02 11.10
CA GLN A 142 27.17 -15.05 10.13
C GLN A 142 26.03 -14.65 9.19
N PHE A 143 25.91 -13.36 8.88
CA PHE A 143 24.96 -12.88 7.88
C PHE A 143 25.68 -12.66 6.55
N LEU A 144 25.05 -13.07 5.44
CA LEU A 144 25.53 -12.78 4.10
C LEU A 144 24.58 -11.81 3.38
N ARG A 145 25.15 -10.88 2.62
CA ARG A 145 24.44 -10.01 1.68
C ARG A 145 24.78 -10.36 0.23
N VAL A 146 23.86 -10.12 -0.71
CA VAL A 146 24.10 -10.23 -2.16
C VAL A 146 24.92 -9.03 -2.62
N ASP A 147 25.99 -9.28 -3.37
CA ASP A 147 26.80 -8.26 -4.02
C ASP A 147 26.13 -7.80 -5.32
N PRO A 148 25.64 -6.54 -5.40
CA PRO A 148 25.00 -6.02 -6.60
C PRO A 148 25.95 -6.07 -7.80
N GLY A 149 25.48 -6.61 -8.92
CA GLY A 149 26.24 -6.70 -10.16
C GLY A 149 27.42 -7.69 -10.17
N ARG A 150 27.60 -8.51 -9.12
CA ARG A 150 28.60 -9.59 -9.11
C ARG A 150 28.01 -11.00 -9.11
N GLY A 151 26.80 -11.18 -8.60
CA GLY A 151 26.21 -12.51 -8.45
C GLY A 151 26.94 -13.36 -7.41
N THR A 152 27.36 -12.74 -6.31
CA THR A 152 28.05 -13.36 -5.19
C THR A 152 27.39 -12.97 -3.88
N LEU A 153 27.67 -13.72 -2.81
CA LEU A 153 27.36 -13.30 -1.44
C LEU A 153 28.63 -12.78 -0.73
N SER A 154 28.49 -11.82 0.17
CA SER A 154 29.57 -11.26 0.99
C SER A 154 29.17 -11.13 2.46
N LEU A 155 30.15 -11.12 3.38
CA LEU A 155 29.90 -11.06 4.83
C LEU A 155 29.32 -9.71 5.23
N SER A 156 28.21 -9.75 5.97
CA SER A 156 27.54 -8.61 6.57
C SER A 156 27.80 -8.53 8.07
N ALA A 157 27.94 -7.31 8.59
CA ALA A 157 28.00 -7.05 10.03
C ALA A 157 26.61 -6.98 10.70
N GLU A 158 25.54 -6.90 9.89
CA GLU A 158 24.17 -6.62 10.33
C GLU A 158 23.19 -7.67 9.74
N ARG A 159 22.16 -8.04 10.50
CA ARG A 159 21.04 -8.90 10.08
C ARG A 159 19.97 -8.09 9.32
N ALA A 160 20.39 -7.41 8.26
CA ALA A 160 19.48 -6.63 7.42
C ALA A 160 18.97 -7.45 6.22
N PRO A 161 17.70 -7.28 5.78
CA PRO A 161 17.26 -7.79 4.49
C PRO A 161 18.06 -7.16 3.33
N LEU A 162 17.95 -7.77 2.14
CA LEU A 162 18.78 -7.42 0.98
C LEU A 162 18.50 -6.06 0.33
N ILE A 163 17.63 -5.25 0.91
CA ILE A 163 17.40 -3.85 0.53
C ILE A 163 18.10 -2.93 1.54
N SER A 164 19.43 -3.00 1.58
CA SER A 164 20.27 -2.14 2.42
C SER A 164 21.40 -1.48 1.64
N HIS A 165 21.02 -0.72 0.61
CA HIS A 165 21.79 0.43 0.12
C HIS A 165 21.38 1.72 0.85
N LEU A 166 21.43 1.66 2.17
CA LEU A 166 21.81 2.83 2.95
C LEU A 166 23.29 2.69 3.23
N ASP A 167 24.11 3.49 2.53
CA ASP A 167 25.44 3.79 3.05
C ASP A 167 25.23 4.46 4.42
N ASN A 168 25.63 3.78 5.50
CA ASN A 168 25.56 4.27 6.88
C ASN A 168 26.58 5.42 7.13
N ASN A 169 26.50 6.47 6.32
CA ASN A 169 27.34 7.66 6.36
C ASN A 169 26.56 8.89 5.84
N PRO A 170 26.03 9.75 6.72
CA PRO A 170 25.16 10.88 6.35
C PRO A 170 25.91 12.06 5.68
N THR A 171 26.95 11.81 4.89
CA THR A 171 27.84 12.86 4.35
C THR A 171 28.30 12.73 2.89
N ASN A 172 27.97 11.67 2.15
CA ASN A 172 28.33 11.58 0.72
C ASN A 172 27.34 10.77 -0.14
N ILE A 173 26.14 11.30 -0.36
CA ILE A 173 25.42 11.02 -1.61
C ILE A 173 26.05 11.89 -2.68
N SER A 174 26.91 11.31 -3.52
CA SER A 174 27.37 11.97 -4.74
C SER A 174 26.26 11.91 -5.78
N VAL A 175 25.31 12.86 -5.69
CA VAL A 175 24.23 13.04 -6.66
C VAL A 175 24.83 13.20 -8.05
N SER A 176 24.40 12.37 -9.02
CA SER A 176 24.75 12.58 -10.43
C SER A 176 24.09 13.89 -10.88
N PRO A 177 24.87 14.91 -11.33
CA PRO A 177 24.37 16.27 -11.46
C PRO A 177 23.65 16.53 -12.80
N ASP A 178 22.75 15.62 -13.20
CA ASP A 178 21.93 15.71 -14.41
C ASP A 178 20.42 15.58 -14.08
N PHE A 179 20.00 16.01 -12.89
CA PHE A 179 18.60 16.39 -12.67
C PHE A 179 18.41 17.81 -13.22
N ASP A 180 17.76 17.92 -14.38
CA ASP A 180 17.18 19.19 -14.83
C ASP A 180 16.14 19.61 -13.78
N VAL A 181 16.49 20.61 -12.97
CA VAL A 181 15.61 21.15 -11.92
C VAL A 181 14.49 21.95 -12.59
N ILE A 182 13.43 21.25 -12.99
CA ILE A 182 12.14 21.87 -13.27
C ILE A 182 11.63 22.42 -11.94
N THR A 183 11.82 23.72 -11.73
CA THR A 183 11.38 24.39 -10.50
C THR A 183 9.86 24.51 -10.49
N ALA A 184 9.17 23.51 -9.94
CA ALA A 184 7.83 23.69 -9.43
C ALA A 184 7.82 24.87 -8.43
N VAL A 185 6.76 25.67 -8.45
CA VAL A 185 6.61 26.77 -7.50
C VAL A 185 6.28 26.15 -6.14
N PRO A 186 7.12 26.29 -5.10
CA PRO A 186 6.91 25.56 -3.87
C PRO A 186 5.65 26.05 -3.15
N ALA A 187 4.70 25.16 -2.92
CA ALA A 187 3.65 25.39 -1.93
C ALA A 187 4.30 25.72 -0.58
N THR A 188 3.80 26.78 0.06
CA THR A 188 4.51 27.46 1.14
C THR A 188 4.34 26.82 2.53
N GLU A 189 3.51 25.79 2.66
CA GLU A 189 3.20 25.16 3.94
C GLU A 189 4.19 24.06 4.34
N VAL A 190 4.56 24.06 5.63
CA VAL A 190 5.40 23.05 6.29
C VAL A 190 4.57 22.35 7.36
N PHE A 191 4.26 21.08 7.12
CA PHE A 191 3.54 20.19 8.01
C PHE A 191 4.45 19.70 9.13
N ASN A 192 4.10 20.03 10.37
CA ASN A 192 4.76 19.49 11.55
C ASN A 192 3.82 18.45 12.16
N ARG A 193 4.25 17.19 12.27
CA ARG A 193 3.41 16.08 12.76
C ARG A 193 4.06 15.43 13.98
N ASN A 194 3.39 15.48 15.12
CA ASN A 194 3.86 14.88 16.36
C ASN A 194 3.57 13.37 16.39
N VAL A 195 4.59 12.54 16.52
CA VAL A 195 4.45 11.08 16.51
C VAL A 195 4.60 10.52 17.93
N LEU A 196 3.72 9.58 18.28
CA LEU A 196 3.96 8.63 19.37
C LEU A 196 4.54 7.34 18.78
N VAL A 197 5.72 6.94 19.22
CA VAL A 197 6.28 5.63 18.86
C VAL A 197 5.93 4.64 19.97
N VAL A 198 5.31 3.52 19.62
CA VAL A 198 5.03 2.39 20.51
C VAL A 198 5.79 1.18 19.98
N VAL A 199 6.43 0.42 20.85
CA VAL A 199 7.26 -0.72 20.46
C VAL A 199 6.83 -1.94 21.27
N TYR A 200 6.18 -2.90 20.62
CA TYR A 200 5.92 -4.21 21.24
C TYR A 200 7.16 -5.07 21.12
N ASP A 201 7.92 -5.14 22.22
CA ASP A 201 9.20 -5.83 22.27
C ASP A 201 9.38 -6.52 23.64
N PRO A 202 8.82 -7.73 23.82
CA PRO A 202 8.84 -8.46 25.09
C PRO A 202 10.26 -8.70 25.63
N LEU A 203 10.44 -8.61 26.96
CA LEU A 203 11.65 -9.07 27.63
C LEU A 203 11.57 -10.59 27.84
N LEU A 204 12.54 -11.31 27.29
CA LEU A 204 12.60 -12.77 27.32
C LEU A 204 13.18 -13.29 28.65
N GLU A 205 12.95 -14.56 28.97
CA GLU A 205 13.50 -15.22 30.18
C GLU A 205 15.03 -15.17 30.24
N ASN A 206 15.71 -15.08 29.08
CA ASN A 206 17.17 -14.93 29.00
C ASN A 206 17.69 -13.52 29.34
N GLY A 207 16.80 -12.53 29.52
CA GLY A 207 17.12 -11.14 29.84
C GLY A 207 17.40 -10.21 28.66
N GLN A 208 17.21 -10.67 27.42
CA GLN A 208 17.25 -9.86 26.19
C GLN A 208 15.84 -9.42 25.79
N ARG A 209 15.73 -8.33 25.02
CA ARG A 209 14.51 -8.01 24.28
C ARG A 209 14.32 -9.01 23.13
N LEU A 210 13.08 -9.20 22.67
CA LEU A 210 12.76 -10.07 21.54
C LEU A 210 13.48 -9.62 20.26
N SER A 211 13.48 -8.31 20.00
CA SER A 211 14.18 -7.70 18.87
C SER A 211 15.69 -8.01 18.87
N ASP A 212 16.37 -7.78 20.01
CA ASP A 212 17.78 -8.09 20.24
C ASP A 212 18.06 -9.59 20.03
N PHE A 213 17.24 -10.45 20.63
CA PHE A 213 17.43 -11.90 20.61
C PHE A 213 17.26 -12.48 19.21
N LEU A 214 16.28 -11.98 18.44
CA LEU A 214 16.04 -12.41 17.07
C LEU A 214 16.91 -11.65 16.04
N GLY A 215 17.66 -10.62 16.45
CA GLY A 215 18.45 -9.78 15.56
C GLY A 215 17.57 -9.05 14.54
N TRP A 216 16.54 -8.38 14.99
CA TRP A 216 15.77 -7.45 14.16
C TRP A 216 16.47 -6.10 14.04
N ASN A 217 16.07 -5.27 13.07
CA ASN A 217 16.59 -3.92 12.92
C ASN A 217 16.13 -3.04 14.09
N ASP A 218 16.96 -2.08 14.47
CA ASP A 218 16.65 -1.15 15.55
C ASP A 218 15.48 -0.22 15.18
N HIS A 219 14.55 -0.01 16.11
CA HIS A 219 13.37 0.80 15.86
C HIS A 219 13.67 2.31 15.76
N GLU A 220 14.72 2.81 16.42
CA GLU A 220 15.17 4.20 16.35
C GLU A 220 15.79 4.49 14.98
N ASP A 221 16.60 3.57 14.46
CA ASP A 221 17.18 3.67 13.10
C ASP A 221 16.08 3.64 12.03
N LEU A 222 15.11 2.73 12.13
CA LEU A 222 13.95 2.71 11.22
C LEU A 222 13.09 3.97 11.35
N THR A 223 12.85 4.45 12.57
CA THR A 223 12.09 5.69 12.83
C THR A 223 12.81 6.88 12.18
N ALA A 224 14.11 7.06 12.45
CA ALA A 224 14.91 8.14 11.89
C ALA A 224 15.01 8.06 10.36
N GLY A 225 15.14 6.84 9.80
CA GLY A 225 15.10 6.58 8.38
C GLY A 225 13.78 7.02 7.73
N THR A 226 12.64 6.65 8.33
CA THR A 226 11.30 7.03 7.85
C THR A 226 11.08 8.54 7.91
N ILE A 227 11.47 9.20 9.01
CA ILE A 227 11.43 10.66 9.15
C ILE A 227 12.29 11.34 8.06
N SER A 228 13.51 10.84 7.86
CA SER A 228 14.45 11.36 6.86
C SER A 228 13.92 11.17 5.43
N HIS A 229 13.31 10.02 5.13
CA HIS A 229 12.70 9.74 3.84
C HIS A 229 11.59 10.74 3.52
N PHE A 230 10.64 10.95 4.44
CA PHE A 230 9.53 11.89 4.21
C PHE A 230 9.96 13.36 4.21
N SER A 231 10.98 13.73 5.00
CA SER A 231 11.59 15.06 4.88
C SER A 231 12.24 15.26 3.51
N GLN A 232 12.89 14.24 2.94
CA GLN A 232 13.49 14.34 1.60
C GLN A 232 12.44 14.37 0.49
N SER A 233 11.50 13.42 0.49
CA SER A 233 10.54 13.26 -0.60
C SER A 233 9.50 14.39 -0.67
N SER A 234 9.18 15.02 0.46
CA SER A 234 8.33 16.22 0.52
C SER A 234 9.08 17.55 0.30
N ASN A 235 10.37 17.53 -0.05
CA ASN A 235 11.23 18.71 -0.14
C ASN A 235 11.25 19.56 1.16
N ASN A 236 11.41 18.88 2.29
CA ASN A 236 11.45 19.39 3.67
C ASN A 236 10.15 20.07 4.13
N ARG A 237 9.02 19.75 3.51
CA ARG A 237 7.70 20.23 3.91
C ARG A 237 7.07 19.38 5.01
N LEU A 238 7.27 18.06 5.01
CA LEU A 238 6.78 17.16 6.06
C LEU A 238 7.89 16.87 7.07
N LEU A 239 7.70 17.40 8.29
CA LEU A 239 8.60 17.25 9.42
C LEU A 239 7.88 16.46 10.53
N TYR A 240 8.25 15.20 10.67
CA TYR A 240 7.83 14.37 11.79
C TYR A 240 8.68 14.65 13.04
N ASN A 241 8.04 14.73 14.20
CA ASN A 241 8.68 14.96 15.50
C ASN A 241 8.24 13.86 16.47
N VAL A 242 9.15 12.97 16.88
CA VAL A 242 8.86 11.96 17.91
C VAL A 242 8.72 12.67 19.25
N THR A 243 7.52 12.61 19.82
CA THR A 243 7.19 13.26 21.10
C THR A 243 7.49 12.36 22.30
N GLU A 244 7.29 11.05 22.12
CA GLU A 244 7.49 10.02 23.13
C GLU A 244 7.68 8.66 22.44
N THR A 245 8.52 7.81 23.05
CA THR A 245 8.70 6.40 22.67
C THR A 245 8.35 5.54 23.87
N ILE A 246 7.40 4.61 23.70
CA ILE A 246 6.95 3.68 24.75
C ILE A 246 7.31 2.25 24.33
N VAL A 247 8.29 1.66 25.00
CA VAL A 247 8.59 0.22 24.86
C VAL A 247 7.63 -0.57 25.77
N VAL A 248 6.85 -1.45 25.16
CA VAL A 248 5.81 -2.26 25.79
C VAL A 248 6.37 -3.66 26.05
N ASP A 249 6.53 -3.98 27.33
CA ASP A 249 7.05 -5.25 27.83
C ASP A 249 5.95 -6.33 27.89
N ALA A 250 5.30 -6.59 26.74
CA ALA A 250 4.19 -7.54 26.66
C ALA A 250 3.99 -8.09 25.24
N TRP A 251 3.49 -9.32 25.16
CA TRP A 251 2.94 -9.89 23.94
C TRP A 251 1.55 -9.26 23.67
N PRO A 252 1.27 -8.77 22.45
CA PRO A 252 0.01 -8.08 22.15
C PRO A 252 -1.18 -9.05 22.10
N GLU A 253 -2.30 -8.63 22.69
CA GLU A 253 -3.52 -9.43 22.72
C GLU A 253 -4.28 -9.39 21.39
N LYS A 254 -4.70 -10.56 20.92
CA LYS A 254 -5.53 -10.76 19.74
C LYS A 254 -6.99 -10.37 19.97
N LYS A 255 -7.73 -10.16 18.88
CA LYS A 255 -9.14 -9.78 18.91
C LYS A 255 -10.05 -10.81 19.63
N ASP A 256 -9.67 -12.07 19.64
CA ASP A 256 -10.37 -13.16 20.34
C ASP A 256 -9.94 -13.34 21.82
N GLY A 257 -8.93 -12.58 22.26
CA GLY A 257 -8.35 -12.67 23.60
C GLY A 257 -7.14 -13.60 23.72
N PHE A 258 -6.66 -14.19 22.62
CA PHE A 258 -5.40 -14.94 22.63
C PHE A 258 -4.19 -14.02 22.90
N VAL A 259 -3.21 -14.52 23.63
CA VAL A 259 -1.92 -13.87 23.88
C VAL A 259 -0.85 -14.95 23.80
N TYR A 260 0.17 -14.74 22.98
CA TYR A 260 1.31 -15.65 22.92
C TYR A 260 2.08 -15.67 24.25
N THR A 261 2.50 -16.86 24.69
CA THR A 261 3.65 -16.99 25.60
C THR A 261 4.97 -16.93 24.80
N GLU A 262 6.10 -16.71 25.49
CA GLU A 262 7.43 -16.75 24.87
C GLU A 262 7.72 -18.09 24.20
N GLU A 263 7.41 -19.21 24.88
CA GLU A 263 7.62 -20.57 24.34
C GLU A 263 6.80 -20.80 23.06
N GLU A 264 5.50 -20.43 23.08
CA GLU A 264 4.64 -20.57 21.90
C GLU A 264 5.07 -19.66 20.74
N TYR A 265 5.45 -18.40 21.02
CA TYR A 265 5.89 -17.48 19.98
C TYR A 265 7.17 -17.95 19.29
N LEU A 266 8.18 -18.35 20.07
CA LEU A 266 9.44 -18.83 19.53
C LEU A 266 9.26 -20.16 18.77
N ALA A 267 8.38 -21.04 19.24
CA ALA A 267 8.02 -22.26 18.51
C ALA A 267 7.33 -21.96 17.17
N VAL A 268 6.44 -20.96 17.09
CA VAL A 268 5.86 -20.47 15.81
C VAL A 268 6.95 -19.86 14.91
N TYR A 269 7.80 -18.98 15.47
CA TYR A 269 8.87 -18.31 14.73
C TYR A 269 9.93 -19.30 14.17
N ASN A 270 10.13 -20.43 14.83
CA ASN A 270 10.99 -21.52 14.38
C ASN A 270 10.30 -22.53 13.45
N GLY A 271 8.97 -22.49 13.33
CA GLY A 271 8.19 -23.42 12.50
C GLY A 271 7.94 -24.78 13.15
N GLU A 272 8.09 -24.86 14.46
CA GLU A 272 7.88 -26.06 15.26
C GLU A 272 6.39 -26.35 15.49
N ILE A 273 5.56 -25.30 15.53
CA ILE A 273 4.10 -25.35 15.63
C ILE A 273 3.45 -24.34 14.65
N PRO A 274 2.20 -24.58 14.19
CA PRO A 274 1.46 -23.58 13.41
C PRO A 274 1.13 -22.33 14.24
N SER A 275 1.01 -21.18 13.57
CA SER A 275 0.55 -19.93 14.19
C SER A 275 -0.91 -20.00 14.65
N HIS A 276 -1.31 -19.05 15.49
CA HIS A 276 -2.71 -18.87 15.86
C HIS A 276 -3.57 -18.54 14.64
N VAL A 277 -4.83 -18.97 14.65
CA VAL A 277 -5.83 -18.67 13.63
C VAL A 277 -6.66 -17.48 14.13
N ASP A 278 -7.02 -16.55 13.25
CA ASP A 278 -7.53 -15.20 13.59
C ASP A 278 -6.48 -14.28 14.24
N ASP A 279 -5.31 -14.19 13.59
CA ASP A 279 -4.12 -13.43 14.03
C ASP A 279 -4.32 -11.92 14.29
N LEU A 280 -5.48 -11.31 14.02
CA LEU A 280 -5.70 -9.86 14.14
C LEU A 280 -5.56 -9.36 15.60
N VAL A 281 -4.75 -8.32 15.80
CA VAL A 281 -4.56 -7.66 17.10
C VAL A 281 -5.81 -6.91 17.58
N SER A 282 -5.99 -6.82 18.90
CA SER A 282 -7.06 -6.04 19.52
C SER A 282 -6.73 -4.55 19.55
N TYR A 283 -6.77 -3.88 18.39
CA TYR A 283 -6.59 -2.43 18.27
C TYR A 283 -7.47 -1.63 19.25
N ASN A 284 -8.68 -2.13 19.55
CA ASN A 284 -9.58 -1.52 20.53
C ASN A 284 -8.96 -1.47 21.94
N LYS A 285 -8.24 -2.51 22.38
CA LYS A 285 -7.53 -2.47 23.66
C LYS A 285 -6.36 -1.50 23.64
N ILE A 286 -5.61 -1.47 22.53
CA ILE A 286 -4.42 -0.60 22.37
C ILE A 286 -4.79 0.89 22.44
N VAL A 287 -5.79 1.34 21.67
CA VAL A 287 -6.18 2.77 21.66
C VAL A 287 -6.83 3.26 22.96
N ASN A 288 -7.26 2.34 23.82
CA ASN A 288 -7.81 2.63 25.15
C ASN A 288 -6.86 2.23 26.30
N ASP A 289 -5.63 1.82 26.01
CA ASP A 289 -4.67 1.43 27.04
C ASP A 289 -4.23 2.69 27.84
N PRO A 290 -4.46 2.74 29.17
CA PRO A 290 -4.04 3.87 30.00
C PRO A 290 -2.52 4.10 30.05
N GLN A 291 -1.70 3.12 29.67
CA GLN A 291 -0.25 3.29 29.53
C GLN A 291 0.10 4.10 28.28
N LEU A 292 -0.64 3.91 27.19
CA LEU A 292 -0.37 4.57 25.91
C LEU A 292 -1.11 5.90 25.78
N ASP A 293 -2.33 5.99 26.34
CA ASP A 293 -3.23 7.15 26.31
C ASP A 293 -3.36 7.81 24.90
N ILE A 294 -3.37 6.98 23.86
CA ILE A 294 -3.36 7.42 22.44
C ILE A 294 -4.45 8.46 22.20
N CYS A 295 -5.69 8.16 22.61
CA CYS A 295 -6.80 9.08 22.42
C CYS A 295 -6.73 10.31 23.34
N GLY A 296 -6.20 10.23 24.57
CA GLY A 296 -6.02 11.39 25.44
C GLY A 296 -5.00 12.38 24.86
N LYS A 297 -3.82 11.88 24.50
CA LYS A 297 -2.76 12.64 23.83
C LYS A 297 -3.25 13.27 22.52
N ALA A 298 -3.96 12.50 21.70
CA ALA A 298 -4.54 12.99 20.43
C ALA A 298 -5.56 14.11 20.65
N ASN A 299 -6.45 13.96 21.63
CA ASN A 299 -7.48 14.94 21.99
C ASN A 299 -6.87 16.25 22.55
N ASN A 300 -5.70 16.16 23.19
CA ASN A 300 -4.95 17.31 23.71
C ASN A 300 -4.07 17.99 22.64
N ASN A 301 -3.96 17.42 21.44
CA ASN A 301 -3.01 17.82 20.38
C ASN A 301 -1.54 17.65 20.76
N GLU A 302 -1.25 16.68 21.64
CA GLU A 302 0.12 16.28 21.98
C GLU A 302 0.73 15.43 20.86
N ILE A 303 -0.08 14.56 20.25
CA ILE A 303 0.28 13.66 19.15
C ILE A 303 -0.69 13.81 17.99
N ASP A 304 -0.25 13.44 16.80
CA ASP A 304 -0.98 13.49 15.54
C ASP A 304 -1.10 12.12 14.86
N GLU A 305 -0.17 11.23 15.17
CA GLU A 305 0.01 9.94 14.53
C GLU A 305 0.69 8.96 15.50
N VAL A 306 0.44 7.66 15.33
CA VAL A 306 1.08 6.61 16.14
C VAL A 306 1.81 5.62 15.23
N TRP A 307 3.07 5.32 15.52
CA TRP A 307 3.85 4.27 14.84
C TRP A 307 4.08 3.12 15.81
N ILE A 308 3.54 1.94 15.49
CA ILE A 308 3.59 0.75 16.35
C ILE A 308 4.53 -0.30 15.75
N TYR A 309 5.76 -0.32 16.26
CA TYR A 309 6.73 -1.37 15.93
C TYR A 309 6.28 -2.71 16.52
N ASN A 310 6.16 -3.72 15.67
CA ASN A 310 5.57 -5.01 16.02
C ASN A 310 6.19 -6.17 15.21
N GLY A 311 6.24 -7.37 15.77
CA GLY A 311 6.79 -8.56 15.13
C GLY A 311 5.81 -9.33 14.23
N PRO A 312 6.31 -10.30 13.42
CA PRO A 312 5.45 -11.23 12.69
C PRO A 312 4.52 -11.98 13.65
N TRP A 313 3.30 -12.29 13.20
CA TRP A 313 2.23 -12.86 14.05
C TRP A 313 1.87 -12.00 15.29
N PHE A 314 2.19 -10.71 15.32
CA PHE A 314 1.60 -9.79 16.32
C PHE A 314 0.23 -9.27 15.88
N GLY A 315 -0.08 -9.30 14.58
CA GLY A 315 -1.43 -9.09 14.07
C GLY A 315 -1.79 -7.67 13.67
N PHE A 316 -0.81 -6.79 13.54
CA PHE A 316 -1.01 -5.41 13.14
C PHE A 316 -1.06 -5.28 11.61
N TYR A 317 -2.05 -4.52 11.14
CA TYR A 317 -2.04 -3.94 9.79
C TYR A 317 -0.92 -2.90 9.65
N GLU A 318 -0.39 -2.77 8.43
CA GLU A 318 0.62 -1.75 8.09
C GLU A 318 0.13 -0.31 8.25
N SER A 319 -1.16 -0.09 8.01
CA SER A 319 -1.86 1.11 8.47
C SER A 319 -3.30 0.80 8.90
N THR A 320 -3.82 1.60 9.82
CA THR A 320 -5.24 1.70 10.16
C THR A 320 -5.57 3.11 10.65
N LEU A 321 -6.85 3.39 10.87
CA LEU A 321 -7.34 4.71 11.24
C LEU A 321 -8.33 4.60 12.41
N VAL A 322 -8.07 5.36 13.48
CA VAL A 322 -8.98 5.49 14.63
C VAL A 322 -9.59 6.89 14.66
N GLY A 323 -10.85 6.99 15.08
CA GLY A 323 -11.56 8.27 15.26
C GLY A 323 -12.91 8.35 14.54
N PRO A 324 -13.66 9.45 14.75
CA PRO A 324 -14.97 9.64 14.13
C PRO A 324 -14.85 9.84 12.62
N ASN A 325 -15.72 9.17 11.85
CA ASN A 325 -15.70 9.13 10.38
C ASN A 325 -14.41 8.54 9.80
N ALA A 326 -13.77 7.60 10.50
CA ALA A 326 -12.66 6.84 9.95
C ALA A 326 -13.14 6.00 8.76
N TYR A 327 -12.37 6.04 7.67
CA TYR A 327 -12.59 5.31 6.43
C TYR A 327 -11.54 4.20 6.26
N TYR A 328 -11.64 3.45 5.17
CA TYR A 328 -10.69 2.38 4.85
C TYR A 328 -9.27 2.94 4.69
N TYR A 329 -8.29 2.40 5.41
CA TYR A 329 -6.94 2.98 5.51
C TYR A 329 -5.84 1.90 5.49
N ASN A 330 -5.70 1.22 4.35
CA ASN A 330 -5.14 -0.14 4.20
C ASN A 330 -5.77 -1.19 5.14
N SER A 331 -6.89 -0.88 5.78
CA SER A 331 -7.62 -1.80 6.65
C SER A 331 -8.98 -1.21 7.01
N GLY A 332 -9.85 -2.04 7.60
CA GLY A 332 -11.03 -1.53 8.28
C GLY A 332 -10.63 -0.62 9.47
N PRO A 333 -11.39 0.46 9.75
CA PRO A 333 -11.16 1.31 10.90
C PRO A 333 -11.07 0.58 12.24
N VAL A 334 -10.35 1.18 13.19
CA VAL A 334 -10.33 0.68 14.58
C VAL A 334 -11.75 0.69 15.17
N PRO A 335 -12.28 -0.45 15.64
CA PRO A 335 -13.67 -0.54 16.08
C PRO A 335 -13.91 0.19 17.41
N GLU A 336 -15.12 0.73 17.56
CA GLU A 336 -15.61 1.26 18.83
C GLU A 336 -15.66 0.18 19.93
N PRO A 337 -15.57 0.58 21.23
CA PRO A 337 -15.49 1.96 21.73
C PRO A 337 -14.06 2.53 21.72
N PHE A 338 -13.91 3.80 21.34
CA PHE A 338 -12.68 4.57 21.56
C PHE A 338 -13.04 5.98 22.05
N THR A 339 -12.05 6.75 22.52
CA THR A 339 -12.26 8.11 23.05
C THR A 339 -11.66 9.22 22.18
N CYS A 340 -11.05 8.87 21.04
CA CYS A 340 -10.46 9.79 20.08
C CYS A 340 -11.54 10.68 19.44
N ASN A 341 -11.34 12.00 19.46
CA ASN A 341 -12.29 13.01 18.97
C ASN A 341 -12.01 13.48 17.52
N ARG A 342 -10.89 13.05 16.94
CA ARG A 342 -10.46 13.28 15.55
C ARG A 342 -9.81 12.02 15.00
N LEU A 343 -9.53 12.02 13.69
CA LEU A 343 -8.81 10.93 13.03
C LEU A 343 -7.33 10.95 13.42
N ILE A 344 -6.79 9.77 13.70
CA ILE A 344 -5.38 9.55 14.01
C ILE A 344 -4.93 8.32 13.21
N PRO A 345 -3.98 8.46 12.25
CA PRO A 345 -3.36 7.32 11.60
C PRO A 345 -2.56 6.49 12.61
N ILE A 346 -2.64 5.18 12.46
CA ILE A 346 -1.81 4.22 13.18
C ILE A 346 -1.06 3.41 12.12
N MET A 347 0.26 3.54 12.10
CA MET A 347 1.15 2.80 11.19
C MET A 347 1.76 1.61 11.94
N GLY A 348 1.91 0.47 11.27
CA GLY A 348 2.45 -0.77 11.84
C GLY A 348 3.77 -1.23 11.21
N PRO A 349 4.86 -0.45 11.30
CA PRO A 349 6.17 -0.90 10.82
C PRO A 349 6.67 -2.13 11.60
N SER A 350 7.51 -2.93 10.98
CA SER A 350 8.06 -4.15 11.57
C SER A 350 9.59 -4.07 11.60
N PRO A 351 10.23 -4.24 12.76
CA PRO A 351 11.68 -4.22 12.87
C PRO A 351 12.34 -5.42 12.19
N GLN A 352 11.59 -6.49 11.87
CA GLN A 352 12.13 -7.60 11.08
C GLN A 352 12.53 -7.14 9.66
N ARG A 353 11.92 -6.08 9.14
CA ARG A 353 12.18 -5.54 7.80
C ARG A 353 12.95 -4.23 7.85
N GLY A 354 13.43 -3.79 6.69
CA GLY A 354 14.23 -2.58 6.55
C GLY A 354 13.38 -1.33 6.36
N LEU A 355 14.06 -0.23 6.02
CA LEU A 355 13.41 1.05 5.72
C LEU A 355 12.44 0.94 4.52
N ASP A 356 12.74 0.03 3.58
CA ASP A 356 11.90 -0.33 2.43
C ASP A 356 10.44 -0.57 2.83
N SER A 357 10.18 -1.62 3.62
CA SER A 357 8.83 -1.93 4.09
C SER A 357 8.29 -0.84 5.03
N ALA A 358 9.15 -0.20 5.84
CA ALA A 358 8.70 0.86 6.75
C ALA A 358 8.11 2.08 6.00
N VAL A 359 8.66 2.47 4.84
CA VAL A 359 8.07 3.52 3.99
C VAL A 359 6.94 2.97 3.10
N HIS A 360 6.99 1.69 2.72
CA HIS A 360 5.92 1.01 1.98
C HIS A 360 4.55 1.11 2.66
N ASN A 361 4.50 0.93 3.98
CA ASN A 361 3.27 1.07 4.77
C ASN A 361 2.55 2.41 4.53
N PHE A 362 3.32 3.49 4.35
CA PHE A 362 2.77 4.82 4.07
C PHE A 362 2.25 4.94 2.62
N GLY A 363 2.70 4.06 1.73
CA GLY A 363 2.24 3.96 0.34
C GLY A 363 0.78 3.57 0.32
N HIS A 364 0.42 2.49 1.02
CA HIS A 364 -0.98 2.09 1.19
C HIS A 364 -1.85 3.12 1.92
N ARG A 365 -1.29 3.87 2.88
CA ARG A 365 -1.94 5.06 3.46
C ARG A 365 -2.28 6.10 2.38
N THR A 366 -1.33 6.37 1.48
CA THR A 366 -1.50 7.33 0.39
C THR A 366 -2.57 6.84 -0.57
N GLU A 367 -2.48 5.59 -0.99
CA GLU A 367 -3.44 4.95 -1.90
C GLU A 367 -4.86 4.95 -1.33
N SER A 368 -5.01 4.58 -0.07
CA SER A 368 -6.32 4.57 0.62
C SER A 368 -6.88 5.98 0.79
N THR A 369 -6.02 6.96 1.10
CA THR A 369 -6.40 8.36 1.25
C THR A 369 -6.84 8.96 -0.09
N MET A 370 -6.08 8.77 -1.15
CA MET A 370 -6.43 9.30 -2.47
C MET A 370 -7.61 8.56 -3.11
N SER A 371 -7.77 7.26 -2.84
CA SER A 371 -8.98 6.51 -3.18
C SER A 371 -10.21 7.03 -2.44
N GLN A 372 -10.08 7.51 -1.21
CA GLN A 372 -11.15 8.17 -0.46
C GLN A 372 -11.46 9.56 -1.03
N VAL A 373 -10.44 10.39 -1.34
CA VAL A 373 -10.59 11.72 -1.97
C VAL A 373 -11.37 11.63 -3.30
N TYR A 374 -11.00 10.69 -4.17
CA TYR A 374 -11.62 10.51 -5.49
C TYR A 374 -12.78 9.49 -5.51
N GLY A 375 -13.08 8.85 -4.38
CA GLY A 375 -14.13 7.84 -4.22
C GLY A 375 -13.93 6.52 -4.96
N SER A 376 -12.78 6.30 -5.62
CA SER A 376 -12.46 5.03 -6.30
C SER A 376 -10.98 4.95 -6.72
N TRP A 377 -10.51 3.72 -6.90
CA TRP A 377 -9.28 3.39 -7.63
C TRP A 377 -9.48 2.10 -8.43
N VAL A 378 -9.35 2.18 -9.75
CA VAL A 378 -9.47 1.06 -10.68
C VAL A 378 -8.25 1.07 -11.61
N GLN A 379 -7.44 0.01 -11.55
CA GLN A 379 -6.09 -0.01 -12.14
C GLN A 379 -6.05 0.20 -13.66
N ASN A 380 -7.00 -0.36 -14.43
CA ASN A 380 -7.11 -0.19 -15.87
C ASN A 380 -8.10 0.94 -16.26
N ARG A 381 -7.96 2.12 -15.64
CA ARG A 381 -8.84 3.27 -15.83
C ARG A 381 -8.09 4.57 -15.54
N ILE A 382 -8.56 5.68 -16.10
CA ILE A 382 -8.10 7.06 -15.81
C ILE A 382 -9.29 8.01 -15.63
N ALA A 383 -10.29 7.63 -14.83
CA ALA A 383 -11.53 8.41 -14.70
C ALA A 383 -11.33 9.73 -13.94
N HIS A 384 -10.24 9.83 -13.18
CA HIS A 384 -9.83 10.99 -12.39
C HIS A 384 -8.31 10.96 -12.17
N SER A 385 -7.79 12.04 -11.59
CA SER A 385 -6.36 12.33 -11.49
C SER A 385 -5.58 11.29 -10.66
N TRP A 386 -6.18 10.72 -9.60
CA TRP A 386 -5.55 9.65 -8.82
C TRP A 386 -5.38 8.36 -9.64
N GLU A 387 -6.36 7.99 -10.47
CA GLU A 387 -6.22 6.85 -11.37
C GLU A 387 -5.18 7.08 -12.47
N ALA A 388 -5.11 8.29 -13.02
CA ALA A 388 -4.05 8.65 -13.96
C ALA A 388 -2.65 8.64 -13.32
N PHE A 389 -2.54 9.00 -12.04
CA PHE A 389 -1.30 8.92 -11.26
C PHE A 389 -0.90 7.46 -11.00
N ALA A 390 -1.83 6.66 -10.49
CA ALA A 390 -1.58 5.27 -10.07
C ALA A 390 -1.51 4.25 -11.23
N LEU A 391 -1.71 4.69 -12.48
CA LEU A 391 -1.74 3.86 -13.67
C LEU A 391 -0.42 3.10 -13.86
N THR A 392 -0.50 1.79 -14.10
CA THR A 392 0.66 0.91 -14.37
C THR A 392 0.34 0.01 -15.55
N MET A 393 1.14 0.02 -16.63
CA MET A 393 0.85 -0.79 -17.83
C MET A 393 0.63 -2.29 -17.55
N ALA A 394 1.37 -2.88 -16.61
CA ALA A 394 1.22 -4.30 -16.25
C ALA A 394 -0.18 -4.63 -15.70
N LEU A 395 -0.85 -3.66 -15.08
CA LEU A 395 -2.19 -3.76 -14.52
C LEU A 395 -3.26 -3.08 -15.40
N ALA A 396 -2.82 -2.37 -16.45
CA ALA A 396 -3.63 -1.52 -17.32
C ALA A 396 -3.37 -1.81 -18.81
N PRO A 397 -3.73 -3.01 -19.31
CA PRO A 397 -3.34 -3.48 -20.65
C PRO A 397 -3.97 -2.70 -21.82
N ASP A 398 -4.96 -1.83 -21.55
CA ASP A 398 -5.53 -0.94 -22.57
C ASP A 398 -4.69 0.34 -22.80
N PHE A 399 -3.64 0.56 -22.00
CA PHE A 399 -2.77 1.74 -22.05
C PHE A 399 -1.35 1.40 -22.53
N SER A 400 -0.74 2.33 -23.27
CA SER A 400 0.61 2.22 -23.86
C SER A 400 1.71 2.90 -23.04
N TYR A 401 1.32 3.48 -21.89
CA TYR A 401 2.17 4.20 -20.94
C TYR A 401 1.67 3.95 -19.52
N SER A 402 2.54 4.12 -18.54
CA SER A 402 2.21 4.16 -17.11
C SER A 402 2.05 5.61 -16.64
N GLY A 403 1.31 5.82 -15.57
CA GLY A 403 1.43 6.99 -14.72
C GLY A 403 2.71 6.88 -13.87
N CYS A 404 2.63 7.31 -12.62
CA CYS A 404 3.67 7.11 -11.63
C CYS A 404 3.78 5.68 -11.10
N GLY A 405 2.79 4.84 -11.36
CA GLY A 405 2.68 3.53 -10.73
C GLY A 405 2.05 3.65 -9.34
N ASN A 406 2.08 2.55 -8.58
CA ASN A 406 1.52 2.46 -7.24
C ASN A 406 2.59 1.96 -6.25
N THR A 407 2.29 1.76 -4.97
CA THR A 407 3.32 1.40 -3.97
C THR A 407 4.04 0.09 -4.33
N HIS A 408 3.31 -0.87 -4.93
CA HIS A 408 3.80 -2.19 -5.33
C HIS A 408 4.48 -2.20 -6.70
N TYR A 409 3.94 -1.47 -7.68
CA TYR A 409 4.35 -1.51 -9.08
C TYR A 409 4.99 -0.19 -9.53
N PRO A 410 6.30 -0.17 -9.84
CA PRO A 410 6.89 0.95 -10.55
C PRO A 410 6.39 1.02 -12.00
N PRO A 411 6.58 2.15 -12.71
CA PRO A 411 6.11 2.33 -14.08
C PRO A 411 6.52 1.24 -15.08
N ASN A 412 7.64 0.55 -14.83
CA ASN A 412 8.19 -0.54 -15.63
C ASN A 412 8.12 -1.93 -14.98
N GLY A 413 7.47 -2.07 -13.81
CA GLY A 413 7.33 -3.34 -13.13
C GLY A 413 6.47 -4.31 -13.95
N ALA A 414 6.94 -5.53 -14.12
CA ALA A 414 6.23 -6.59 -14.85
C ALA A 414 5.40 -7.49 -13.92
N SER A 415 5.70 -7.44 -12.62
CA SER A 415 5.00 -8.13 -11.53
C SER A 415 5.04 -7.29 -10.26
N ASP A 416 4.38 -7.80 -9.22
CA ASP A 416 4.41 -7.24 -7.87
C ASP A 416 5.84 -7.09 -7.33
N TYR A 417 6.11 -6.00 -6.61
CA TYR A 417 7.39 -5.61 -6.02
C TYR A 417 8.61 -5.60 -6.98
N ASP A 418 8.39 -5.49 -8.29
CA ASP A 418 9.43 -5.56 -9.33
C ASP A 418 10.23 -4.23 -9.50
N TYR A 419 10.71 -3.68 -8.39
CA TYR A 419 11.47 -2.42 -8.33
C TYR A 419 12.83 -2.47 -9.04
N GLY A 420 13.37 -3.69 -9.21
CA GLY A 420 14.64 -3.96 -9.86
C GLY A 420 14.55 -4.13 -11.38
N ASN A 421 13.39 -3.97 -12.00
CA ASN A 421 13.21 -4.28 -13.42
C ASN A 421 14.10 -3.39 -14.32
N THR A 422 15.03 -4.00 -15.05
CA THR A 422 15.93 -3.30 -15.98
C THR A 422 15.28 -2.98 -17.33
N GLY A 423 14.08 -3.50 -17.58
CA GLY A 423 13.24 -3.17 -18.73
C GLY A 423 12.78 -1.71 -18.75
N SER A 424 12.38 -1.24 -19.92
CA SER A 424 11.95 0.15 -20.12
C SER A 424 10.44 0.28 -20.25
N ALA A 425 9.87 1.30 -19.61
CA ALA A 425 8.47 1.72 -19.80
C ALA A 425 8.37 3.17 -20.26
N LEU A 426 7.28 3.52 -20.95
CA LEU A 426 6.88 4.91 -21.13
C LEU A 426 6.07 5.35 -19.91
N THR A 427 6.33 6.56 -19.39
CA THR A 427 5.59 7.14 -18.28
C THR A 427 5.43 8.65 -18.40
N ASN A 428 4.24 9.17 -18.09
CA ASN A 428 3.98 10.61 -17.97
C ASN A 428 4.14 11.13 -16.53
N CYS A 429 4.75 10.36 -15.63
CA CYS A 429 4.78 10.65 -14.19
C CYS A 429 5.38 12.02 -13.81
N ASP A 430 6.43 12.48 -14.51
CA ASP A 430 7.00 13.82 -14.28
C ASP A 430 6.02 14.97 -14.61
N ASP A 431 4.98 14.74 -15.40
CA ASP A 431 3.97 15.77 -15.68
C ASP A 431 3.09 16.10 -14.46
N PHE A 432 3.05 15.23 -13.44
CA PHE A 432 2.36 15.52 -12.17
C PHE A 432 3.00 16.64 -11.35
N PHE A 433 4.24 17.04 -11.63
CA PHE A 433 4.79 18.30 -11.13
C PHE A 433 3.97 19.53 -11.59
N ASN A 434 3.20 19.42 -12.69
CA ASN A 434 2.35 20.47 -13.23
C ASN A 434 0.88 20.39 -12.76
N TYR A 435 0.49 19.37 -11.97
CA TYR A 435 -0.91 19.19 -11.53
C TYR A 435 -1.44 20.48 -10.89
N PRO A 436 -2.62 21.00 -11.32
CA PRO A 436 -3.67 20.33 -12.08
C PRO A 436 -3.57 20.52 -13.61
N ASP A 437 -2.64 21.34 -14.10
CA ASP A 437 -2.46 21.69 -15.51
C ASP A 437 -1.69 20.59 -16.26
N LEU A 438 -2.22 19.36 -16.23
CA LEU A 438 -1.63 18.20 -16.89
C LEU A 438 -1.75 18.27 -18.42
N SER A 439 -0.71 17.78 -19.09
CA SER A 439 -0.63 17.61 -20.54
C SER A 439 -1.35 16.35 -21.01
N ASN A 440 -1.46 16.16 -22.33
CA ASN A 440 -1.85 14.86 -22.90
C ASN A 440 -0.73 13.83 -22.62
N PRO A 441 -0.97 12.72 -21.90
CA PRO A 441 0.08 11.78 -21.52
C PRO A 441 0.88 11.22 -22.69
N GLU A 442 0.24 10.95 -23.84
CA GLU A 442 0.93 10.41 -25.02
C GLU A 442 1.95 11.39 -25.63
N ASP A 443 1.79 12.70 -25.42
CA ASP A 443 2.68 13.74 -25.94
C ASP A 443 3.88 14.02 -25.00
N VAL A 444 3.79 13.65 -23.72
CA VAL A 444 4.81 13.94 -22.69
C VAL A 444 5.46 12.71 -22.05
N ALA A 445 4.95 11.50 -22.31
CA ALA A 445 5.48 10.29 -21.73
C ALA A 445 6.94 10.01 -22.15
N GLN A 446 7.81 9.78 -21.15
CA GLN A 446 9.24 9.53 -21.34
C GLN A 446 9.60 8.09 -21.02
N SER A 447 10.68 7.59 -21.61
CA SER A 447 11.16 6.23 -21.34
C SER A 447 12.01 6.18 -20.07
N VAL A 448 11.57 5.42 -19.07
CA VAL A 448 12.30 5.18 -17.81
C VAL A 448 12.72 3.71 -17.69
N THR A 449 13.74 3.46 -16.87
CA THR A 449 14.17 2.14 -16.38
C THR A 449 14.43 2.26 -14.88
N CYS A 450 14.67 1.15 -14.18
CA CYS A 450 14.91 1.22 -12.72
C CYS A 450 16.11 2.09 -12.30
N ASN A 451 17.04 2.41 -13.23
CA ASN A 451 18.13 3.36 -12.97
C ASN A 451 17.63 4.73 -12.49
N THR A 452 16.43 5.16 -12.91
CA THR A 452 15.81 6.43 -12.49
C THR A 452 15.62 6.52 -10.96
N TRP A 453 15.51 5.37 -10.29
CA TRP A 453 15.36 5.25 -8.84
C TRP A 453 16.38 4.31 -8.19
N GLY A 454 17.49 3.99 -8.88
CA GLY A 454 18.56 3.14 -8.35
C GLY A 454 18.19 1.67 -8.15
N CYS A 455 17.17 1.17 -8.85
CA CYS A 455 16.78 -0.26 -8.91
C CYS A 455 16.51 -0.92 -7.55
N ASN A 456 15.96 -0.17 -6.60
CA ASN A 456 15.56 -0.67 -5.27
C ASN A 456 14.27 0.02 -4.80
N GLU A 457 13.61 -0.60 -3.81
CA GLU A 457 12.32 -0.16 -3.28
C GLU A 457 12.35 1.24 -2.65
N VAL A 458 13.28 1.52 -1.72
CA VAL A 458 13.38 2.84 -1.05
C VAL A 458 13.57 3.95 -2.06
N GLY A 459 14.39 3.71 -3.09
CA GLY A 459 14.60 4.63 -4.20
C GLY A 459 13.32 4.84 -5.02
N TYR A 460 12.59 3.77 -5.34
CA TYR A 460 11.32 3.86 -6.07
C TYR A 460 10.26 4.63 -5.26
N GLN A 461 10.10 4.30 -3.98
CA GLN A 461 9.20 5.00 -3.07
C GLN A 461 9.53 6.50 -3.02
N ASN A 462 10.82 6.87 -2.94
CA ASN A 462 11.22 8.28 -3.02
C ASN A 462 10.90 8.91 -4.41
N TYR A 463 11.11 8.19 -5.52
CA TYR A 463 10.71 8.65 -6.86
C TYR A 463 9.20 8.90 -6.96
N TRP A 464 8.39 8.03 -6.34
CA TRP A 464 6.93 8.10 -6.32
C TRP A 464 6.42 9.24 -5.44
N TYR A 465 6.87 9.32 -4.18
CA TYR A 465 6.50 10.38 -3.25
C TYR A 465 6.91 11.78 -3.69
N THR A 466 8.10 11.93 -4.29
CA THR A 466 8.55 13.24 -4.81
C THR A 466 7.64 13.80 -5.90
N ARG A 467 6.77 12.97 -6.49
CA ARG A 467 5.86 13.33 -7.58
C ARG A 467 4.39 13.42 -7.15
N LEU A 468 4.09 13.21 -5.86
CA LEU A 468 2.81 13.63 -5.32
C LEU A 468 2.63 15.14 -5.55
N PRO A 469 1.53 15.58 -6.17
CA PRO A 469 1.24 16.99 -6.41
C PRO A 469 1.44 17.88 -5.18
N ALA A 470 2.07 19.02 -5.40
CA ALA A 470 2.53 19.94 -4.36
C ALA A 470 2.35 21.42 -4.76
N ASN A 471 1.43 21.72 -5.69
CA ASN A 471 1.15 23.08 -6.16
C ASN A 471 0.05 23.72 -5.30
N GLU A 472 -0.02 25.06 -5.26
CA GLU A 472 -1.08 25.77 -4.52
C GLU A 472 -2.41 25.81 -5.32
N GLY A 473 -3.54 25.93 -4.60
CA GLY A 473 -4.87 26.04 -5.21
C GLY A 473 -5.61 24.70 -5.35
N CYS A 474 -6.55 24.64 -6.29
CA CYS A 474 -7.35 23.45 -6.59
C CYS A 474 -7.53 23.24 -8.10
N GLY A 475 -7.77 21.99 -8.49
CA GLY A 475 -8.10 21.60 -9.85
C GLY A 475 -9.56 21.86 -10.22
N GLU A 476 -9.90 21.67 -11.49
CA GLU A 476 -11.30 21.72 -11.95
C GLU A 476 -12.18 20.60 -11.33
N ASP A 477 -11.54 19.56 -10.79
CA ASP A 477 -12.15 18.47 -10.00
C ASP A 477 -12.58 18.92 -8.58
N ASN A 478 -12.21 20.12 -8.13
CA ASN A 478 -12.38 20.63 -6.76
C ASN A 478 -11.61 19.81 -5.71
N VAL A 479 -10.50 19.20 -6.13
CA VAL A 479 -9.49 18.61 -5.25
C VAL A 479 -8.31 19.59 -5.13
N ALA A 480 -7.66 19.62 -3.97
CA ALA A 480 -6.49 20.47 -3.76
C ALA A 480 -5.30 20.05 -4.61
N ASN A 481 -4.52 21.03 -5.08
CA ASN A 481 -3.32 20.83 -5.91
C ASN A 481 -2.11 20.29 -5.13
N ASP A 482 -2.22 20.28 -3.80
CA ASP A 482 -1.21 19.83 -2.85
C ASP A 482 -1.71 18.56 -2.14
N TRP A 483 -1.43 17.38 -2.72
CA TRP A 483 -1.91 16.10 -2.20
C TRP A 483 -1.26 15.72 -0.86
N TRP A 484 -0.15 16.36 -0.49
CA TRP A 484 0.43 16.25 0.85
C TRP A 484 -0.55 16.69 1.95
N GLN A 485 -1.48 17.62 1.67
CA GLN A 485 -2.57 17.99 2.58
C GLN A 485 -3.38 16.77 3.01
N TYR A 486 -3.82 15.96 2.04
CA TYR A 486 -4.60 14.75 2.32
C TYR A 486 -3.74 13.69 3.01
N PHE A 487 -2.48 13.52 2.60
CA PHE A 487 -1.55 12.57 3.22
C PHE A 487 -1.36 12.86 4.73
N VAL A 488 -1.14 14.12 5.12
CA VAL A 488 -0.91 14.49 6.53
C VAL A 488 -2.19 14.65 7.35
N HIS A 489 -3.31 15.03 6.71
CA HIS A 489 -4.61 15.29 7.32
C HIS A 489 -5.69 14.38 6.70
N PRO A 490 -5.81 13.11 7.15
CA PRO A 490 -6.80 12.17 6.59
C PRO A 490 -8.24 12.67 6.72
N GLU A 491 -8.55 13.55 7.69
CA GLU A 491 -9.85 14.20 7.84
C GLU A 491 -10.29 14.99 6.60
N LEU A 492 -9.35 15.51 5.80
CA LEU A 492 -9.63 16.26 4.59
C LEU A 492 -10.07 15.35 3.43
N ALA A 493 -9.77 14.04 3.47
CA ALA A 493 -10.24 13.10 2.47
C ALA A 493 -11.76 12.82 2.57
N ASN A 494 -12.39 13.11 3.73
CA ASN A 494 -13.84 13.00 3.91
C ASN A 494 -14.63 14.18 3.29
N ASP A 495 -13.99 15.33 3.08
CA ASP A 495 -14.53 16.49 2.36
C ASP A 495 -13.39 17.21 1.63
N PRO A 496 -12.92 16.69 0.48
CA PRO A 496 -11.78 17.27 -0.22
C PRO A 496 -12.08 18.67 -0.75
N SER A 497 -13.36 18.99 -0.95
CA SER A 497 -13.83 20.31 -1.40
C SER A 497 -13.67 21.41 -0.33
N SER A 498 -13.48 21.04 0.94
CA SER A 498 -13.25 21.98 2.04
C SER A 498 -11.97 22.82 1.86
N LEU A 499 -10.96 22.28 1.17
CA LEU A 499 -9.74 22.99 0.78
C LEU A 499 -9.93 23.92 -0.44
N CYS A 500 -11.06 23.83 -1.12
CA CYS A 500 -11.35 24.51 -2.38
C CYS A 500 -12.49 25.53 -2.23
N PRO A 501 -12.29 26.61 -1.43
CA PRO A 501 -13.32 27.60 -1.20
C PRO A 501 -13.71 28.29 -2.52
N LEU A 502 -14.96 28.14 -2.92
CA LEU A 502 -15.52 28.81 -4.09
C LEU A 502 -15.24 30.33 -4.00
N PRO A 503 -14.86 30.99 -5.13
CA PRO A 503 -14.67 32.43 -5.14
C PRO A 503 -15.94 33.12 -4.64
N PRO A 504 -15.83 34.15 -3.78
CA PRO A 504 -16.97 34.69 -3.05
C PRO A 504 -18.05 35.15 -4.03
N THR A 505 -19.22 34.49 -3.96
CA THR A 505 -20.36 34.80 -4.81
C THR A 505 -20.66 36.30 -4.68
N ALA A 506 -20.51 37.04 -5.78
CA ALA A 506 -20.65 38.48 -5.79
C ALA A 506 -22.04 38.86 -5.27
N THR A 507 -22.10 39.33 -4.02
CA THR A 507 -23.36 39.75 -3.41
C THR A 507 -23.89 40.91 -4.26
N PRO A 508 -25.11 40.80 -4.81
CA PRO A 508 -25.63 41.82 -5.71
C PRO A 508 -25.77 43.13 -4.95
N THR A 509 -24.82 44.03 -5.18
CA THR A 509 -24.81 45.35 -4.56
C THR A 509 -25.99 46.12 -5.11
N ASN A 510 -26.99 46.37 -4.26
CA ASN A 510 -28.15 47.20 -4.60
C ASN A 510 -27.66 48.60 -4.98
N THR A 511 -27.49 48.82 -6.28
CA THR A 511 -27.00 50.08 -6.83
C THR A 511 -28.10 51.11 -6.65
N VAL A 512 -27.98 51.94 -5.61
CA VAL A 512 -28.92 53.04 -5.37
C VAL A 512 -28.83 54.02 -6.54
N ARG A 513 -29.81 53.95 -7.43
CA ARG A 513 -29.94 54.82 -8.60
C ARG A 513 -29.95 56.30 -8.14
N PRO A 514 -28.95 57.12 -8.52
CA PRO A 514 -28.91 58.51 -8.08
C PRO A 514 -30.09 59.29 -8.66
N THR A 515 -30.79 60.03 -7.80
CA THR A 515 -31.88 60.93 -8.19
C THR A 515 -31.31 62.13 -8.93
N ALA A 516 -31.75 62.36 -10.17
CA ALA A 516 -31.25 63.46 -11.00
C ALA A 516 -31.58 64.82 -10.38
N THR A 517 -30.54 65.63 -10.14
CA THR A 517 -30.71 67.03 -9.70
C THR A 517 -30.90 67.93 -10.92
N ALA A 518 -32.00 68.68 -10.96
CA ALA A 518 -32.30 69.60 -12.05
C ALA A 518 -31.32 70.78 -12.07
N THR A 519 -30.71 71.05 -13.23
CA THR A 519 -29.84 72.21 -13.46
C THR A 519 -30.59 73.24 -14.32
N ASN A 520 -30.56 74.52 -13.90
CA ASN A 520 -31.30 75.58 -14.58
C ASN A 520 -30.64 76.04 -15.88
N THR A 521 -31.43 76.14 -16.96
CA THR A 521 -31.00 76.62 -18.27
C THR A 521 -31.04 78.15 -18.37
N PRO A 522 -29.95 78.84 -18.74
CA PRO A 522 -30.00 80.27 -19.06
C PRO A 522 -30.51 80.51 -20.50
N THR A 523 -31.35 81.54 -20.68
CA THR A 523 -31.95 81.94 -21.95
C THR A 523 -30.98 82.73 -22.84
N SER A 524 -31.12 82.60 -24.16
CA SER A 524 -30.21 83.15 -25.17
C SER A 524 -30.44 84.64 -25.49
N THR A 525 -29.45 85.26 -26.16
CA THR A 525 -29.62 86.49 -26.95
C THR A 525 -28.73 86.38 -28.19
N ALA A 526 -29.27 86.73 -29.35
CA ALA A 526 -28.65 86.48 -30.66
C ALA A 526 -27.87 87.70 -31.21
N THR A 527 -27.02 87.51 -32.23
CA THR A 527 -26.95 88.35 -33.46
C THR A 527 -25.94 87.84 -34.51
N ALA A 528 -26.37 87.88 -35.79
CA ALA A 528 -25.66 87.95 -37.07
C ALA A 528 -24.72 86.83 -37.59
N THR A 529 -25.07 86.38 -38.81
CA THR A 529 -24.34 85.52 -39.77
C THR A 529 -23.28 86.30 -40.57
N PRO A 530 -22.29 85.63 -41.20
CA PRO A 530 -22.30 85.62 -42.67
C PRO A 530 -22.00 84.26 -43.34
N THR A 531 -22.08 84.25 -44.67
CA THR A 531 -22.41 83.11 -45.57
C THR A 531 -21.22 82.44 -46.29
N GLY A 532 -21.38 81.16 -46.65
CA GLY A 532 -20.62 80.47 -47.73
C GLY A 532 -19.46 79.57 -47.23
N THR A 533 -19.20 78.38 -47.79
CA THR A 533 -19.59 77.79 -49.08
C THR A 533 -19.63 76.24 -48.98
N ALA A 534 -20.45 75.57 -49.82
CA ALA A 534 -20.66 74.12 -49.77
C ALA A 534 -19.62 73.30 -50.56
N THR A 535 -19.44 72.01 -50.21
CA THR A 535 -18.82 70.97 -51.05
C THR A 535 -19.44 69.60 -50.69
N ALA A 536 -19.54 68.68 -51.66
CA ALA A 536 -20.55 67.62 -51.67
C ALA A 536 -20.09 66.22 -51.19
N THR A 537 -21.08 65.43 -50.76
CA THR A 537 -21.04 64.03 -50.34
C THR A 537 -20.88 63.04 -51.51
N PRO A 538 -20.22 61.88 -51.29
CA PRO A 538 -20.53 60.63 -51.99
C PRO A 538 -21.09 59.55 -51.04
N THR A 539 -21.99 58.71 -51.57
CA THR A 539 -22.84 57.79 -50.79
C THR A 539 -22.49 56.33 -51.03
N GLY A 540 -22.29 55.57 -49.94
CA GLY A 540 -22.77 54.19 -49.74
C GLY A 540 -22.25 53.04 -50.63
N THR A 541 -21.89 51.92 -49.99
CA THR A 541 -21.98 50.57 -50.58
C THR A 541 -22.29 49.57 -49.46
N VAL A 542 -23.20 48.63 -49.72
CA VAL A 542 -23.59 47.55 -48.80
C VAL A 542 -23.06 46.24 -49.37
N THR A 543 -22.41 45.42 -48.53
CA THR A 543 -21.88 44.10 -48.93
C THR A 543 -22.78 43.00 -48.38
N ALA A 544 -23.16 42.04 -49.23
CA ALA A 544 -23.98 40.88 -48.85
C ALA A 544 -23.11 39.62 -48.70
N THR A 545 -23.45 38.79 -47.71
CA THR A 545 -22.79 37.51 -47.42
C THR A 545 -23.42 36.37 -48.23
N PRO A 546 -22.65 35.52 -48.93
CA PRO A 546 -23.18 34.34 -49.62
C PRO A 546 -23.24 33.09 -48.71
N THR A 547 -24.35 32.36 -48.80
CA THR A 547 -24.56 31.07 -48.10
C THR A 547 -24.03 29.90 -48.95
N GLY A 548 -23.25 28.99 -48.34
CA GLY A 548 -22.79 27.75 -48.98
C GLY A 548 -23.84 26.64 -48.94
N THR A 549 -23.98 25.88 -50.04
CA THR A 549 -24.96 24.79 -50.20
C THR A 549 -24.25 23.43 -50.28
N ALA A 550 -24.86 22.38 -49.72
CA ALA A 550 -24.32 21.02 -49.74
C ALA A 550 -24.41 20.34 -51.13
N THR A 551 -23.60 19.30 -51.37
CA THR A 551 -23.69 18.42 -52.56
C THR A 551 -23.22 17.00 -52.20
N ALA A 552 -23.75 15.98 -52.89
CA ALA A 552 -23.80 14.60 -52.42
C ALA A 552 -22.81 13.61 -53.10
N THR A 553 -22.74 12.42 -52.48
CA THR A 553 -21.97 11.20 -52.79
C THR A 553 -22.22 10.60 -54.19
N PRO A 554 -21.25 9.85 -54.75
CA PRO A 554 -21.57 8.54 -55.32
C PRO A 554 -20.58 7.40 -54.99
N THR A 555 -21.04 6.16 -55.23
CA THR A 555 -20.40 4.84 -54.97
C THR A 555 -20.28 4.08 -56.33
N VAL A 556 -19.57 2.96 -56.58
CA VAL A 556 -18.97 1.82 -55.85
C VAL A 556 -17.80 1.25 -56.69
N SER A 557 -17.03 0.25 -56.18
CA SER A 557 -16.81 -1.08 -56.82
C SER A 557 -15.36 -1.64 -56.90
N GLN A 558 -15.02 -2.63 -56.04
CA GLN A 558 -14.53 -4.02 -56.35
C GLN A 558 -13.31 -4.26 -57.29
N THR A 559 -12.32 -5.18 -57.09
CA THR A 559 -11.91 -6.16 -56.01
C THR A 559 -10.36 -6.49 -56.16
N PRO A 560 -9.72 -7.67 -55.85
CA PRO A 560 -8.58 -7.71 -54.91
C PRO A 560 -7.22 -8.31 -55.40
N THR A 561 -6.17 -8.17 -54.59
CA THR A 561 -4.98 -9.07 -54.46
C THR A 561 -4.32 -8.75 -53.10
N GLY A 562 -3.75 -9.64 -52.27
CA GLY A 562 -3.58 -11.10 -52.34
C GLY A 562 -2.19 -11.53 -51.85
N THR A 563 -1.98 -11.74 -50.54
CA THR A 563 -0.72 -12.33 -49.99
C THR A 563 -1.00 -13.00 -48.64
N SER A 564 -0.30 -14.09 -48.32
CA SER A 564 -0.56 -14.97 -47.17
C SER A 564 0.72 -15.46 -46.48
N THR A 565 0.78 -15.44 -45.14
CA THR A 565 1.62 -16.30 -44.27
C THR A 565 1.08 -16.23 -42.82
N PRO A 566 1.49 -17.08 -41.84
CA PRO A 566 0.57 -18.10 -41.32
C PRO A 566 0.16 -17.90 -39.85
N THR A 567 -1.01 -18.44 -39.49
CA THR A 567 -1.55 -18.48 -38.12
C THR A 567 -0.98 -19.66 -37.33
N VAL A 568 -0.49 -19.40 -36.11
CA VAL A 568 -0.28 -20.43 -35.07
C VAL A 568 -1.60 -20.61 -34.30
N ILE A 569 -2.00 -21.86 -34.06
CA ILE A 569 -3.28 -22.20 -33.43
C ILE A 569 -3.12 -22.22 -31.90
N ALA A 570 -3.88 -21.38 -31.21
CA ALA A 570 -4.20 -21.54 -29.79
C ALA A 570 -5.71 -21.83 -29.66
N PRO A 571 -6.15 -22.80 -28.83
CA PRO A 571 -7.55 -23.20 -28.76
C PRO A 571 -8.39 -22.18 -27.96
N THR A 572 -9.39 -21.59 -28.62
CA THR A 572 -10.38 -20.72 -27.96
C THR A 572 -11.40 -21.56 -27.19
N MET A 573 -11.53 -21.33 -25.88
CA MET A 573 -12.67 -21.82 -25.09
C MET A 573 -13.89 -20.92 -25.31
N THR A 574 -14.97 -21.47 -25.85
CA THR A 574 -16.21 -20.73 -26.11
C THR A 574 -17.05 -20.60 -24.83
N ALA A 575 -17.03 -19.42 -24.21
CA ALA A 575 -17.97 -19.08 -23.14
C ALA A 575 -19.31 -18.60 -23.75
N THR A 576 -20.33 -19.45 -23.70
CA THR A 576 -21.69 -19.09 -24.13
C THR A 576 -22.39 -18.27 -23.04
N PHE A 577 -22.48 -16.96 -23.21
CA PHE A 577 -23.33 -16.12 -22.35
C PHE A 577 -24.81 -16.43 -22.60
N ILE A 578 -25.52 -16.88 -21.56
CA ILE A 578 -26.98 -16.86 -21.49
C ILE A 578 -27.34 -15.90 -20.36
N ALA A 579 -27.99 -14.78 -20.70
CA ALA A 579 -28.55 -13.88 -19.71
C ALA A 579 -29.83 -14.48 -19.10
N GLY A 580 -29.88 -14.56 -17.76
CA GLY A 580 -31.06 -14.96 -16.99
C GLY A 580 -30.93 -14.37 -15.58
N ALA A 581 -31.97 -13.65 -15.13
CA ALA A 581 -31.95 -12.93 -13.86
C ALA A 581 -32.47 -13.78 -12.69
N GLY A 582 -32.06 -13.43 -11.47
CA GLY A 582 -32.74 -13.83 -10.23
C GLY A 582 -31.88 -14.61 -9.23
N ASP A 583 -31.48 -13.90 -8.17
CA ASP A 583 -31.42 -14.28 -6.75
C ASP A 583 -30.66 -15.55 -6.25
N ASP A 584 -29.80 -15.26 -5.25
CA ASP A 584 -29.38 -16.06 -4.09
C ASP A 584 -28.51 -17.34 -4.20
N ASN A 585 -27.36 -17.24 -3.50
CA ASN A 585 -26.65 -18.25 -2.70
C ASN A 585 -26.21 -19.58 -3.36
N PHE A 586 -24.89 -19.72 -3.58
CA PHE A 586 -24.21 -21.00 -3.40
C PHE A 586 -22.88 -20.89 -2.65
N VAL A 587 -22.72 -21.79 -1.68
CA VAL A 587 -21.54 -21.97 -0.83
C VAL A 587 -20.46 -22.74 -1.58
N TYR A 588 -19.21 -22.29 -1.52
CA TYR A 588 -18.07 -23.07 -2.01
C TYR A 588 -17.55 -24.03 -0.93
N VAL A 589 -17.21 -25.26 -1.32
CA VAL A 589 -16.61 -26.27 -0.44
C VAL A 589 -15.21 -26.55 -0.99
N PRO A 590 -14.13 -26.36 -0.21
CA PRO A 590 -12.79 -26.71 -0.67
C PRO A 590 -12.63 -28.24 -0.69
N PHE A 591 -11.98 -28.75 -1.73
CA PHE A 591 -11.50 -30.12 -1.78
C PHE A 591 -10.01 -30.19 -1.41
N VAL A 592 -9.65 -31.35 -0.87
CA VAL A 592 -8.35 -31.77 -0.31
C VAL A 592 -7.23 -31.75 -1.34
#